data_AF-A0A067BFJ2-F1
#
_entry.id   AF-A0A067BFJ2-F1
#
_cell.length_a   1.000
_cell.length_b   1.000
_cell.length_c   1.000
_cell.angle_alpha   90.00
_cell.angle_beta   90.00
_cell.angle_gamma   90.00
#
_symmetry.space_group_name_H-M   'P 1'
#
loop_
_entity.id
_entity.type
_entity.pdbx_description
1 polymer ?
#
loop_
_entity_poly.entity_id
_entity_poly.type
_entity_poly.pdbx_seq_one_letter_code
_entity_poly.pdbx_strand_id
1 'polypeptide(L)'
;MVSGGIGVTPMLSLVNQSRHVDLKVGSKLHLFWSVREASELLCADRLMFPLPESLHHRFYVTKASDEGQVMSESSGPVAYYPGRMLLDEIVNNIAYVGKAVCVLACGPPGLVADTQRHARQCGFDFHKEEFLF
;
A
#
# COMPACT_ATOMS: atom_id res chain seq x y z
N MET A 1 -2.94 0.92 -4.26
CA MET A 1 -1.62 0.26 -4.32
C MET A 1 -1.56 -0.78 -3.22
N VAL A 2 -1.27 -2.03 -3.58
CA VAL A 2 -1.16 -3.17 -2.66
C VAL A 2 0.26 -3.72 -2.74
N SER A 3 0.96 -3.74 -1.60
CA SER A 3 2.35 -4.13 -1.52
C SER A 3 2.59 -5.23 -0.48
N GLY A 4 3.49 -6.16 -0.79
CA GLY A 4 4.01 -7.15 0.16
C GLY A 4 5.54 -7.17 0.20
N GLY A 5 6.11 -7.10 1.41
CA GLY A 5 7.55 -7.13 1.63
C GLY A 5 8.28 -6.03 0.85
N ILE A 6 9.36 -6.39 0.16
CA ILE A 6 10.14 -5.47 -0.68
C ILE A 6 9.39 -4.94 -1.91
N GLY A 7 8.20 -5.47 -2.22
CA GLY A 7 7.34 -5.00 -3.32
C GLY A 7 6.83 -3.56 -3.15
N VAL A 8 7.14 -2.89 -2.04
CA VAL A 8 6.78 -1.49 -1.84
C VAL A 8 7.59 -0.54 -2.71
N THR A 9 8.83 -0.93 -3.05
CA THR A 9 9.79 -0.07 -3.76
C THR A 9 9.22 0.58 -5.04
N PRO A 10 8.57 -0.14 -5.97
CA PRO A 10 7.94 0.50 -7.13
C PRO A 10 6.82 1.48 -6.74
N MET A 11 6.08 1.20 -5.65
CA MET A 11 5.02 2.08 -5.16
C MET A 11 5.57 3.39 -4.61
N LEU A 12 6.78 3.38 -4.02
CA LEU A 12 7.41 4.58 -3.47
C LEU A 12 7.73 5.60 -4.56
N SER A 13 8.09 5.16 -5.77
CA SER A 13 8.26 6.06 -6.91
C SER A 13 6.98 6.82 -7.22
N LEU A 14 5.82 6.15 -7.19
CA LEU A 14 4.51 6.78 -7.43
C LEU A 14 4.13 7.74 -6.31
N VAL A 15 4.34 7.34 -5.06
CA VAL A 15 4.10 8.22 -3.89
C VAL A 15 4.98 9.47 -4.01
N ASN A 16 6.26 9.33 -4.35
CA ASN A 16 7.17 10.47 -4.46
C ASN A 16 6.88 11.34 -5.68
N GLN A 17 6.52 10.77 -6.84
CA GLN A 17 6.07 11.55 -8.00
C GLN A 17 4.81 12.35 -7.69
N SER A 18 3.88 11.79 -6.92
CA SER A 18 2.64 12.49 -6.53
C SER A 18 2.88 13.72 -5.65
N ARG A 19 4.07 13.88 -5.06
CA ARG A 19 4.47 15.10 -4.34
C ARG A 19 4.81 16.26 -5.27
N HIS A 20 5.14 15.96 -6.53
CA HIS A 20 5.67 16.93 -7.49
C HIS A 20 4.74 17.14 -8.68
N VAL A 21 3.80 16.21 -8.89
CA VAL A 21 2.82 16.27 -9.96
C VAL A 21 1.45 16.49 -9.35
N ASP A 22 0.77 17.55 -9.80
CA ASP A 22 -0.64 17.74 -9.49
C ASP A 22 -1.45 16.58 -10.08
N LEU A 23 -1.91 15.69 -9.20
CA LEU A 23 -2.86 14.68 -9.59
C LEU A 23 -4.13 15.37 -10.10
N LYS A 24 -4.83 14.74 -11.06
CA LYS A 24 -6.13 15.24 -11.51
C LYS A 24 -7.03 15.51 -10.30
N VAL A 25 -7.70 16.67 -10.31
CA VAL A 25 -8.61 17.09 -9.23
C VAL A 25 -9.57 15.95 -8.89
N GLY A 26 -9.60 15.57 -7.61
CA GLY A 26 -10.44 14.48 -7.09
C GLY A 26 -9.79 13.08 -7.11
N SER A 27 -8.57 12.94 -7.61
CA SER A 27 -7.80 11.69 -7.51
C SER A 27 -7.36 11.44 -6.07
N LYS A 28 -7.41 10.18 -5.62
CA LYS A 28 -6.97 9.76 -4.29
C LYS A 28 -5.99 8.61 -4.41
N LEU A 29 -4.90 8.67 -3.66
CA LEU A 29 -3.93 7.58 -3.57
C LEU A 29 -4.11 6.80 -2.28
N HIS A 30 -4.11 5.48 -2.41
CA HIS A 30 -4.24 4.54 -1.30
C HIS A 30 -3.05 3.58 -1.32
N LEU A 31 -2.28 3.51 -0.22
CA LEU A 31 -1.17 2.58 -0.03
C LEU A 31 -1.48 1.57 1.08
N PHE A 32 -1.55 0.29 0.72
CA PHE A 32 -1.66 -0.81 1.67
C PHE A 32 -0.40 -1.65 1.58
N TRP A 33 0.39 -1.68 2.65
CA TRP A 33 1.66 -2.39 2.66
C TRP A 33 1.72 -3.40 3.79
N SER A 34 2.02 -4.65 3.46
CA SER A 34 2.20 -5.73 4.42
C SER A 34 3.65 -6.19 4.47
N VAL A 35 4.18 -6.33 5.68
CA VAL A 35 5.51 -6.84 5.99
C VAL A 35 5.44 -7.98 7.00
N ARG A 36 6.55 -8.66 7.23
CA ARG A 36 6.65 -9.75 8.21
C ARG A 36 6.88 -9.20 9.62
N GLU A 37 7.79 -8.24 9.75
CA GLU A 37 8.21 -7.64 11.02
C GLU A 37 8.10 -6.11 10.97
N ALA A 38 7.79 -5.48 12.10
CA ALA A 38 7.57 -4.03 12.15
C ALA A 38 8.79 -3.20 11.72
N SER A 39 10.01 -3.71 11.99
CA SER A 39 11.26 -3.07 11.56
C SER A 39 11.39 -2.96 10.03
N GLU A 40 10.73 -3.84 9.27
CA GLU A 40 10.75 -3.79 7.81
C GLU A 40 9.98 -2.59 7.27
N LEU A 41 9.06 -1.98 8.03
CA LEU A 41 8.42 -0.72 7.61
C LEU A 41 9.43 0.43 7.52
N LEU A 42 10.57 0.33 8.22
CA LEU A 42 11.66 1.30 8.18
C LEU A 42 12.68 1.02 7.07
N CYS A 43 12.55 -0.07 6.30
CA CYS A 43 13.55 -0.39 5.26
C CYS A 43 13.64 0.70 4.16
N ALA A 44 12.61 1.52 4.03
CA ALA A 44 12.56 2.64 3.11
C ALA A 44 12.36 3.99 3.84
N ASP A 45 12.76 4.11 5.11
CA ASP A 45 12.38 5.22 5.98
C ASP A 45 12.56 6.61 5.33
N ARG A 46 13.79 6.92 4.91
CA ARG A 46 14.14 8.22 4.30
C ARG A 46 13.54 8.47 2.93
N LEU A 47 13.11 7.42 2.23
CA LEU A 47 12.50 7.52 0.90
C LEU A 47 10.97 7.58 0.96
N MET A 48 10.40 7.06 2.04
CA MET A 48 8.95 6.94 2.23
C MET A 48 8.41 8.08 3.09
N PHE A 49 9.09 8.40 4.19
CA PHE A 49 8.60 9.33 5.20
C PHE A 49 9.19 10.74 5.07
N PRO A 50 8.44 11.78 5.47
CA PRO A 50 7.03 11.73 5.87
C PRO A 50 6.12 11.44 4.68
N LEU A 51 5.04 10.67 4.86
CA LEU A 51 4.10 10.40 3.78
C LEU A 51 3.33 11.67 3.39
N PRO A 52 2.91 11.83 2.12
CA PRO A 52 2.06 12.96 1.72
C PRO A 52 0.73 12.95 2.48
N GLU A 53 0.24 14.11 2.91
CA GLU A 53 -1.04 14.23 3.65
C GLU A 53 -2.24 13.69 2.84
N SER A 54 -2.17 13.78 1.51
CA SER A 54 -3.19 13.28 0.59
C SER A 54 -3.18 11.76 0.42
N LEU A 55 -2.18 11.05 0.94
CA LEU A 55 -2.04 9.60 0.84
C LEU A 55 -2.77 8.90 1.99
N HIS A 56 -3.87 8.22 1.67
CA HIS A 56 -4.45 7.26 2.59
C HIS A 56 -3.57 6.02 2.68
N HIS A 57 -3.18 5.59 3.88
CA HIS A 57 -2.30 4.43 4.04
C HIS A 57 -2.70 3.55 5.21
N ARG A 58 -2.40 2.25 5.11
CA ARG A 58 -2.40 1.31 6.25
C ARG A 58 -1.24 0.33 6.12
N PHE A 59 -0.60 0.06 7.25
CA PHE A 59 0.52 -0.87 7.35
C PHE A 59 0.13 -2.11 8.14
N TYR A 60 0.55 -3.28 7.66
CA TYR A 60 0.20 -4.57 8.23
C TYR A 60 1.45 -5.36 8.58
N VAL A 61 1.56 -5.83 9.81
CA VAL A 61 2.70 -6.63 10.29
C VAL A 61 2.21 -8.04 10.62
N THR A 62 2.57 -9.00 9.75
CA THR A 62 1.96 -10.34 9.79
C THR A 62 2.38 -11.20 10.97
N LYS A 63 3.53 -10.93 11.62
CA LYS A 63 3.92 -11.58 12.89
C LYS A 63 3.40 -10.88 14.14
N ALA A 64 2.87 -9.66 14.03
CA ALA A 64 2.37 -8.95 15.19
C ALA A 64 1.04 -9.57 15.66
N SER A 65 0.88 -9.70 16.97
CA SER A 65 -0.36 -10.15 17.61
C SER A 65 -1.32 -8.98 17.85
N ASP A 66 -0.77 -7.80 18.12
CA ASP A 66 -1.50 -6.59 18.48
C ASP A 66 -1.10 -5.42 17.58
N GLU A 67 -1.94 -4.39 17.55
CA GLU A 67 -1.59 -3.11 16.95
C GLU A 67 -0.38 -2.47 17.67
N GLY A 68 0.38 -1.69 16.92
CA GLY A 68 1.57 -1.06 17.48
C GLY A 68 2.12 0.02 16.58
N GLN A 69 3.32 0.47 16.93
CA GLN A 69 4.03 1.50 16.19
C GLN A 69 5.51 1.21 16.09
N VAL A 70 6.13 1.67 15.02
CA VAL A 70 7.58 1.70 14.84
C VAL A 70 8.04 3.14 14.75
N MET A 71 9.22 3.46 15.31
CA MET A 71 9.73 4.83 15.31
C MET A 71 10.53 5.10 14.03
N SER A 72 9.97 5.95 13.15
CA SER A 72 10.69 6.54 12.02
C SER A 72 11.59 7.68 12.50
N GLU A 73 12.81 7.77 11.98
CA GLU A 73 13.69 8.92 12.20
C GLU A 73 13.14 10.17 11.50
N SER A 74 12.41 9.97 10.40
CA SER A 74 12.00 11.02 9.47
C SER A 74 10.62 11.60 9.78
N SER A 75 9.72 10.82 10.40
CA SER A 75 8.35 11.25 10.71
C SER A 75 7.83 10.90 12.11
N GLY A 76 8.65 10.30 12.98
CA GLY A 76 8.22 9.87 14.31
C GLY A 76 7.42 8.55 14.27
N PRO A 77 6.42 8.35 15.14
CA PRO A 77 5.73 7.07 15.26
C PRO A 77 4.91 6.73 14.00
N VAL A 78 5.09 5.51 13.51
CA VAL A 78 4.37 4.93 12.35
C VAL A 78 3.53 3.77 12.85
N ALA A 79 2.20 3.94 12.83
CA ALA A 79 1.25 2.92 13.27
C ALA A 79 1.15 1.74 12.29
N TYR A 80 0.93 0.55 12.83
CA TYR A 80 0.64 -0.66 12.05
C TYR A 80 -0.44 -1.51 12.72
N TYR A 81 -1.09 -2.34 11.90
CA TYR A 81 -2.09 -3.32 12.30
C TYR A 81 -1.52 -4.74 12.26
N PRO A 82 -1.96 -5.63 13.16
CA PRO A 82 -1.48 -7.01 13.18
C PRO A 82 -2.09 -7.84 12.05
N GLY A 83 -1.40 -8.92 11.68
CA GLY A 83 -1.91 -9.92 10.75
C GLY A 83 -1.80 -9.53 9.27
N ARG A 84 -2.58 -10.23 8.43
CA ARG A 84 -2.62 -10.02 6.98
C ARG A 84 -3.65 -8.97 6.62
N MET A 85 -3.39 -8.19 5.59
CA MET A 85 -4.40 -7.30 5.02
C MET A 85 -5.62 -8.09 4.54
N LEU A 86 -6.80 -7.57 4.79
CA LEU A 86 -8.07 -8.14 4.34
C LEU A 86 -8.47 -7.46 3.03
N LEU A 87 -8.28 -8.14 1.89
CA LEU A 87 -8.51 -7.56 0.57
C LEU A 87 -9.95 -7.14 0.35
N ASP A 88 -10.92 -7.87 0.91
CA ASP A 88 -12.34 -7.50 0.90
C ASP A 88 -12.61 -6.12 1.55
N GLU A 89 -11.77 -5.67 2.48
CA GLU A 89 -11.93 -4.36 3.11
C GLU A 89 -11.27 -3.23 2.32
N ILE A 90 -10.23 -3.52 1.56
CA ILE A 90 -9.39 -2.49 0.92
C ILE A 90 -9.57 -2.41 -0.60
N VAL A 91 -10.04 -3.48 -1.24
CA VAL A 91 -10.40 -3.58 -2.66
C VAL A 91 -11.85 -4.07 -2.74
N ASN A 92 -12.80 -3.13 -2.63
CA ASN A 92 -14.23 -3.44 -2.73
C ASN A 92 -15.02 -2.35 -3.43
N ASN A 93 -16.22 -2.70 -3.90
CA ASN A 93 -17.09 -1.76 -4.59
C ASN A 93 -17.72 -0.72 -3.66
N ILE A 94 -17.82 -0.97 -2.36
CA ILE A 94 -18.53 -0.10 -1.41
C ILE A 94 -17.73 1.20 -1.18
N ALA A 95 -16.43 1.09 -0.93
CA ALA A 95 -15.55 2.21 -0.68
C ALA A 95 -15.31 3.07 -1.94
N TYR A 96 -15.52 2.50 -3.13
CA TYR A 96 -15.20 3.14 -4.41
C TYR A 96 -16.38 3.23 -5.38
N VAL A 97 -17.63 3.21 -4.89
CA VAL A 97 -18.84 3.36 -5.73
C VAL A 97 -18.73 4.59 -6.63
N GLY A 98 -18.93 4.40 -7.93
CA GLY A 98 -18.93 5.47 -8.93
C GLY A 98 -17.56 6.09 -9.21
N LYS A 99 -16.46 5.42 -8.81
CA LYS A 99 -15.09 5.85 -9.10
C LYS A 99 -14.44 4.93 -10.13
N ALA A 100 -13.63 5.52 -11.01
CA ALA A 100 -12.67 4.76 -11.80
C ALA A 100 -11.49 4.39 -10.89
N VAL A 101 -11.23 3.09 -10.73
CA VAL A 101 -10.22 2.56 -9.81
C VAL A 101 -9.19 1.75 -10.60
N CYS A 102 -7.92 2.05 -10.34
CA CYS A 102 -6.80 1.23 -10.79
C CYS A 102 -6.07 0.64 -9.56
N VAL A 103 -5.92 -0.67 -9.56
CA VAL A 103 -5.24 -1.43 -8.51
C VAL A 103 -3.87 -1.87 -9.01
N LEU A 104 -2.84 -1.27 -8.44
CA LEU A 104 -1.45 -1.69 -8.62
C LEU A 104 -1.06 -2.69 -7.53
N ALA A 105 -0.43 -3.81 -7.89
CA ALA A 105 0.04 -4.81 -6.92
C ALA A 105 1.47 -5.28 -7.18
N CYS A 106 2.29 -5.33 -6.13
CA CYS A 106 3.64 -5.89 -6.16
C CYS A 106 3.97 -6.61 -4.85
N GLY A 107 4.53 -7.81 -4.92
CA GLY A 107 4.87 -8.60 -3.73
C GLY A 107 4.81 -10.10 -3.97
N PRO A 108 4.66 -10.91 -2.91
CA PRO A 108 4.59 -12.37 -3.03
C PRO A 108 3.49 -12.84 -4.00
N PRO A 109 3.72 -13.91 -4.77
CA PRO A 109 2.79 -14.35 -5.82
C PRO A 109 1.33 -14.53 -5.35
N GLY A 110 1.14 -15.09 -4.14
CA GLY A 110 -0.19 -15.25 -3.56
C GLY A 110 -0.92 -13.93 -3.33
N LEU A 111 -0.25 -12.92 -2.77
CA LEU A 111 -0.84 -11.60 -2.52
C LEU A 111 -1.26 -10.93 -3.83
N VAL A 112 -0.39 -10.98 -4.84
CA VAL A 112 -0.66 -10.37 -6.15
C VAL A 112 -1.83 -11.07 -6.85
N ALA A 113 -1.84 -12.40 -6.86
CA ALA A 113 -2.93 -13.19 -7.44
C ALA A 113 -4.27 -12.92 -6.75
N ASP A 114 -4.27 -12.86 -5.42
CA ASP A 114 -5.46 -12.55 -4.64
C ASP A 114 -5.95 -11.12 -4.93
N THR A 115 -5.05 -10.14 -4.95
CA THR A 115 -5.39 -8.75 -5.29
C THR A 115 -5.99 -8.63 -6.68
N GLN A 116 -5.40 -9.32 -7.66
CA GLN A 116 -5.92 -9.36 -9.03
C GLN A 116 -7.33 -9.92 -9.08
N ARG A 117 -7.60 -11.01 -8.34
CA ARG A 117 -8.92 -11.62 -8.25
C ARG A 117 -9.95 -10.64 -7.69
N HIS A 118 -9.65 -9.96 -6.58
CA HIS A 118 -10.57 -8.99 -5.97
C HIS A 118 -10.81 -7.77 -6.88
N ALA A 119 -9.75 -7.25 -7.51
CA ALA A 119 -9.88 -6.15 -8.47
C ALA A 119 -10.82 -6.53 -9.63
N ARG A 120 -10.67 -7.73 -10.20
CA ARG A 120 -11.55 -8.25 -11.26
C ARG A 120 -12.99 -8.44 -10.79
N GLN A 121 -13.21 -8.96 -9.59
CA GLN A 121 -14.56 -9.09 -9.01
C GLN A 121 -15.24 -7.73 -8.81
N CYS A 122 -14.44 -6.70 -8.55
CA CYS A 122 -14.90 -5.32 -8.43
C CYS A 122 -15.03 -4.59 -9.79
N GLY A 123 -14.56 -5.18 -10.88
CA GLY A 123 -14.51 -4.51 -12.19
C GLY A 123 -13.48 -3.38 -12.26
N PHE A 124 -12.44 -3.41 -11.41
CA PHE A 124 -11.37 -2.43 -11.40
C PHE A 124 -10.25 -2.80 -12.38
N ASP A 125 -9.58 -1.79 -12.92
CA ASP A 125 -8.34 -2.00 -13.66
C ASP A 125 -7.29 -2.57 -12.71
N PHE A 126 -6.49 -3.51 -13.20
CA PHE A 126 -5.44 -4.16 -12.43
C PHE A 126 -4.13 -4.18 -13.18
N HIS A 127 -3.07 -3.72 -12.52
CA HIS A 127 -1.71 -3.78 -13.02
C HIS A 127 -0.83 -4.49 -12.01
N LYS A 128 -0.16 -5.54 -12.49
CA LYS A 128 0.91 -6.19 -11.75
C LYS A 128 2.18 -5.39 -11.99
N GLU A 129 2.77 -4.90 -10.92
CA GLU A 129 4.09 -4.28 -10.94
C GLU A 129 5.13 -5.34 -10.58
N GLU A 130 6.21 -5.40 -11.36
CA GLU A 130 7.33 -6.30 -11.13
C GLU A 130 8.58 -5.47 -10.87
N PHE A 131 9.32 -5.83 -9.83
CA PHE A 131 10.63 -5.26 -9.58
C PHE A 131 11.66 -6.29 -10.02
N LEU A 132 12.20 -6.12 -11.24
CA LEU A 132 13.31 -6.92 -11.73
C LEU A 132 14.60 -6.37 -11.09
N PHE A 133 15.31 -7.22 -10.37
CA PHE A 133 16.68 -6.99 -9.92
C PHE A 133 17.67 -7.51 -10.97
#